data_AF-A0A7X7X9S0-F1
#
_entry.id   AF-A0A7X7X9S0-F1
#
_cell.length_a   1.000
_cell.length_b   1.000
_cell.length_c   1.000
_cell.angle_alpha   90.00
_cell.angle_beta   90.00
_cell.angle_gamma   90.00
#
_symmetry.space_group_name_H-M   'P 1'
#
loop_
_entity.id
_entity.type
_entity.pdbx_description
1 polymer ?
#
loop_
_entity_poly.entity_id
_entity_poly.type
_entity_poly.pdbx_seq_one_letter_code
_entity_poly.pdbx_strand_id
1 'polypeptide(L)'
;MKLDFFDEFTDPYLKTNRGKGVFLAGVTLGVIARAQAKSDLQGSSGDISSSPLFKQLNFGRMKKRDLFKHLARVPELVRAYRLDYADMIESLCAKAGELILQKSDKEHDLGVDGNFVFSVAFLNARKYFWTIFGKKNIEETEPIEEESQDVV
;
A
#
# COMPACT_ATOMS: atom_id res chain seq x y z
N MET A 1 -6.72 -5.80 -12.58
CA MET A 1 -5.61 -5.76 -11.61
C MET A 1 -4.44 -6.48 -12.25
N LYS A 2 -3.30 -5.80 -12.41
CA LYS A 2 -2.05 -6.33 -12.98
C LYS A 2 -1.14 -6.75 -11.82
N LEU A 3 -0.88 -8.05 -11.69
CA LEU A 3 -0.03 -8.59 -10.62
C LEU A 3 1.28 -9.17 -11.16
N ASP A 4 1.49 -9.11 -12.47
CA ASP A 4 2.65 -9.71 -13.14
C ASP A 4 3.95 -8.94 -12.84
N PHE A 5 3.83 -7.67 -12.42
CA PHE A 5 4.97 -6.86 -11.96
C PHE A 5 5.68 -7.47 -10.74
N PHE A 6 5.03 -8.39 -10.01
CA PHE A 6 5.71 -9.08 -8.92
C PHE A 6 6.88 -9.95 -9.40
N ASP A 7 6.86 -10.40 -10.65
CA ASP A 7 7.91 -11.24 -11.22
C ASP A 7 9.17 -10.43 -11.56
N GLU A 8 9.05 -9.10 -11.64
CA GLU A 8 10.17 -8.17 -11.80
C GLU A 8 10.99 -8.00 -10.51
N PHE A 9 10.42 -8.32 -9.34
CA PHE A 9 11.17 -8.23 -8.09
C PHE A 9 12.17 -9.38 -7.95
N THR A 10 13.39 -9.04 -7.54
CA THR A 10 14.43 -10.01 -7.19
C THR A 10 14.12 -10.74 -5.89
N ASP A 11 13.36 -10.11 -4.99
CA ASP A 11 13.01 -10.64 -3.66
C ASP A 11 12.20 -11.96 -3.76
N PRO A 12 12.74 -13.09 -3.25
CA PRO A 12 12.04 -14.37 -3.24
C PRO A 12 10.72 -14.36 -2.46
N TYR A 13 10.62 -13.53 -1.40
CA TYR A 13 9.41 -13.45 -0.59
C TYR A 13 8.24 -12.90 -1.40
N LEU A 14 8.48 -11.88 -2.24
CA LEU A 14 7.48 -11.29 -3.14
C LEU A 14 7.02 -12.22 -4.27
N LYS A 15 7.75 -13.31 -4.52
CA LYS A 15 7.31 -14.35 -5.47
C LYS A 15 6.30 -15.32 -4.84
N THR A 16 6.21 -15.36 -3.51
CA THR A 16 5.25 -16.19 -2.78
C THR A 16 3.87 -15.54 -2.73
N ASN A 17 2.80 -16.35 -2.69
CA ASN A 17 1.44 -15.81 -2.55
C ASN A 17 1.28 -14.98 -1.27
N ARG A 18 1.89 -15.42 -0.17
CA ARG A 18 1.89 -14.64 1.07
C ARG A 18 2.56 -13.29 0.89
N GLY A 19 3.77 -13.24 0.33
CA GLY A 19 4.48 -11.97 0.13
C GLY A 19 3.74 -11.03 -0.80
N LYS A 20 3.16 -11.55 -1.89
CA LYS A 20 2.23 -10.78 -2.75
C LYS A 20 1.07 -10.23 -1.93
N GLY A 21 0.42 -11.07 -1.12
CA GLY A 21 -0.71 -10.66 -0.28
C GLY A 21 -0.35 -9.57 0.76
N VAL A 22 0.77 -9.72 1.45
CA VAL A 22 1.28 -8.74 2.43
C VAL A 22 1.62 -7.42 1.76
N PHE A 23 2.24 -7.47 0.58
CA PHE A 23 2.49 -6.29 -0.23
C PHE A 23 1.19 -5.57 -0.61
N LEU A 24 0.21 -6.31 -1.16
CA LEU A 24 -1.09 -5.73 -1.53
C LEU A 24 -1.83 -5.13 -0.32
N ALA A 25 -1.71 -5.75 0.85
CA ALA A 25 -2.25 -5.21 2.10
C ALA A 25 -1.56 -3.89 2.49
N GLY A 26 -0.24 -3.81 2.32
CA GLY A 26 0.53 -2.58 2.49
C GLY A 26 0.04 -1.47 1.57
N VAL A 27 -0.11 -1.75 0.26
CA VAL A 27 -0.64 -0.78 -0.71
C VAL A 27 -2.05 -0.33 -0.30
N THR A 28 -2.94 -1.25 0.04
CA THR A 28 -4.33 -0.95 0.43
C THR A 28 -4.38 0.00 1.63
N LEU A 29 -3.68 -0.33 2.72
CA LEU A 29 -3.67 0.48 3.93
C LEU A 29 -2.94 1.81 3.71
N GLY A 30 -1.90 1.84 2.88
CA GLY A 30 -1.18 3.06 2.55
C GLY A 30 -2.02 4.04 1.71
N VAL A 31 -2.85 3.55 0.79
CA VAL A 31 -3.81 4.41 0.05
C VAL A 31 -4.79 5.08 1.01
N ILE A 32 -5.37 4.31 1.93
CA ILE A 32 -6.31 4.85 2.92
C ILE A 32 -5.61 5.86 3.83
N ALA A 33 -4.42 5.53 4.35
CA ALA A 33 -3.65 6.42 5.21
C ALA A 33 -3.35 7.76 4.53
N ARG A 34 -3.00 7.76 3.23
CA ARG A 34 -2.79 8.98 2.46
C ARG A 34 -4.06 9.82 2.37
N ALA A 35 -5.18 9.21 2.05
CA ALA A 35 -6.44 9.92 2.00
C ALA A 35 -6.85 10.53 3.35
N GLN A 36 -6.58 9.82 4.45
CA GLN A 36 -6.78 10.35 5.81
C GLN A 36 -5.91 11.56 6.13
N ALA A 37 -4.67 11.58 5.63
CA ALA A 37 -3.74 12.71 5.74
C ALA A 37 -4.09 13.87 4.80
N LYS A 38 -5.24 13.82 4.11
CA LYS A 38 -5.64 14.75 3.03
C LYS A 38 -4.61 14.81 1.88
N SER A 39 -3.81 13.75 1.72
CA SER A 39 -2.94 13.54 0.57
C SER A 39 -3.73 12.83 -0.51
N ASP A 40 -3.87 13.48 -1.66
CA ASP A 40 -4.51 12.88 -2.82
C ASP A 40 -3.57 11.89 -3.54
N LEU A 41 -4.16 10.86 -4.14
CA LEU A 41 -3.50 9.92 -5.05
C LEU A 41 -2.99 10.58 -6.33
N GLN A 42 -3.35 11.84 -6.60
CA GLN A 42 -2.98 12.59 -7.79
C GLN A 42 -1.83 13.60 -7.62
N GLY A 43 -1.40 13.97 -6.40
CA GLY A 43 -0.28 14.93 -6.32
C GLY A 43 0.02 15.58 -4.97
N SER A 44 -0.91 15.62 -4.04
CA SER A 44 -0.71 16.40 -2.81
C SER A 44 0.26 15.72 -1.83
N SER A 45 1.29 16.45 -1.41
CA SER A 45 2.36 16.05 -0.48
C SER A 45 1.93 16.13 1.00
N GLY A 46 0.75 15.62 1.33
CA GLY A 46 0.35 15.47 2.73
C GLY A 46 1.24 14.46 3.45
N ASP A 47 1.66 14.78 4.68
CA ASP A 47 2.45 13.87 5.51
C ASP A 47 1.58 12.69 5.98
N ILE A 48 1.87 11.50 5.44
CA ILE A 48 1.19 10.25 5.78
C ILE A 48 1.29 9.90 7.27
N SER A 49 2.34 10.37 7.97
CA SER A 49 2.55 10.15 9.40
C SER A 49 1.47 10.80 10.27
N SER A 50 0.82 11.84 9.74
CA SER A 50 -0.28 12.53 10.41
C SER A 50 -1.57 11.68 10.49
N SER A 51 -1.71 10.68 9.61
CA SER A 51 -2.93 9.88 9.48
C SER A 51 -3.21 9.03 10.74
N PRO A 52 -4.49 8.90 11.15
CA PRO A 52 -4.87 7.99 12.23
C PRO A 52 -4.44 6.53 11.98
N LEU A 53 -4.52 6.06 10.73
CA LEU A 53 -4.13 4.69 10.39
C LEU A 53 -2.63 4.47 10.56
N PHE A 54 -1.77 5.40 10.14
CA PHE A 54 -0.32 5.30 10.35
C PHE A 54 0.03 5.14 11.83
N LYS A 55 -0.58 5.96 12.69
CA LYS A 55 -0.33 5.94 14.14
C LYS A 55 -0.80 4.65 14.83
N GLN A 56 -1.71 3.90 14.20
CA GLN A 56 -2.22 2.64 14.73
C GLN A 56 -1.39 1.43 14.28
N LEU A 57 -0.53 1.58 13.27
CA LEU A 57 0.27 0.49 12.72
C LEU A 57 1.59 0.33 13.48
N ASN A 58 1.86 -0.89 13.94
CA ASN A 58 3.13 -1.24 14.57
C ASN A 58 4.15 -1.71 13.52
N PHE A 59 4.67 -0.78 12.72
CA PHE A 59 5.68 -1.08 11.70
C PHE A 59 6.86 -1.88 12.28
N GLY A 60 7.32 -2.90 11.54
CA GLY A 60 8.41 -3.77 11.97
C GLY A 60 8.03 -4.88 12.95
N ARG A 61 6.83 -4.85 13.54
CA ARG A 61 6.37 -5.82 14.55
C ARG A 61 4.93 -6.28 14.34
N MET A 62 4.37 -6.06 13.16
CA MET A 62 3.01 -6.48 12.87
C MET A 62 2.94 -8.01 12.78
N LYS A 63 1.86 -8.57 13.32
CA LYS A 63 1.50 -9.98 13.16
C LYS A 63 0.40 -10.14 12.12
N LYS A 64 0.23 -11.36 11.60
CA LYS A 64 -0.84 -11.71 10.65
C LYS A 64 -2.22 -11.28 11.15
N ARG A 65 -2.51 -11.50 12.44
CA ARG A 65 -3.77 -11.10 13.09
C ARG A 65 -3.98 -9.58 13.07
N ASP A 66 -2.93 -8.82 13.35
CA ASP A 66 -3.02 -7.35 13.40
C ASP A 66 -3.28 -6.81 11.99
N LEU A 67 -2.59 -7.34 10.99
CA LEU A 67 -2.83 -7.01 9.59
C LEU A 67 -4.29 -7.27 9.18
N PHE A 68 -4.85 -8.43 9.52
CA PHE A 68 -6.27 -8.73 9.26
C PHE A 68 -7.22 -7.79 10.01
N LYS A 69 -6.90 -7.41 11.24
CA LYS A 69 -7.70 -6.44 12.00
C LYS A 69 -7.75 -5.09 11.28
N HIS A 70 -6.66 -4.66 10.65
CA HIS A 70 -6.64 -3.44 9.85
C HIS A 70 -7.39 -3.62 8.52
N LEU A 71 -7.19 -4.73 7.81
CA LEU A 71 -7.91 -5.01 6.55
C LEU A 71 -9.42 -5.11 6.74
N ALA A 72 -9.89 -5.69 7.86
CA ALA A 72 -11.32 -5.79 8.17
C ALA A 72 -12.01 -4.42 8.28
N ARG A 73 -11.26 -3.35 8.59
CA ARG A 73 -11.78 -1.98 8.70
C ARG A 73 -11.79 -1.25 7.36
N VAL A 74 -11.22 -1.80 6.31
CA VAL A 74 -11.10 -1.13 4.99
C VAL A 74 -12.46 -0.69 4.44
N PRO A 75 -13.51 -1.52 4.38
CA PRO A 75 -14.81 -1.09 3.84
C PRO A 75 -15.44 0.07 4.62
N GLU A 76 -15.25 0.09 5.94
CA GLU A 76 -15.71 1.17 6.81
C GLU A 76 -14.94 2.47 6.52
N LEU A 77 -13.60 2.39 6.44
CA LEU A 77 -12.73 3.54 6.18
C LEU A 77 -12.97 4.12 4.78
N VAL A 78 -13.15 3.28 3.76
CA VAL A 78 -13.46 3.72 2.40
C VAL A 78 -14.73 4.59 2.38
N ARG A 79 -15.78 4.17 3.09
CA ARG A 79 -17.04 4.93 3.20
C ARG A 79 -16.90 6.19 4.04
N ALA A 80 -16.25 6.09 5.19
CA ALA A 80 -16.12 7.20 6.14
C ALA A 80 -15.34 8.38 5.55
N TYR A 81 -14.30 8.09 4.77
CA TYR A 81 -13.48 9.11 4.11
C TYR A 81 -13.93 9.44 2.68
N ARG A 82 -15.01 8.82 2.19
CA ARG A 82 -15.55 8.99 0.82
C ARG A 82 -14.45 8.88 -0.24
N LEU A 83 -13.67 7.80 -0.15
CA LEU A 83 -12.50 7.64 -1.01
C LEU A 83 -12.91 7.47 -2.47
N ASP A 84 -12.24 8.21 -3.34
CA ASP A 84 -12.25 7.92 -4.77
C ASP A 84 -11.71 6.49 -5.00
N TYR A 85 -12.21 5.84 -6.05
CA TYR A 85 -11.78 4.49 -6.43
C TYR A 85 -12.09 3.43 -5.35
N ALA A 86 -13.15 3.61 -4.56
CA ALA A 86 -13.62 2.68 -3.53
C ALA A 86 -13.61 1.21 -3.98
N ASP A 87 -14.21 0.88 -5.12
CA ASP A 87 -14.27 -0.48 -5.66
C ASP A 87 -12.88 -1.07 -5.94
N MET A 88 -11.92 -0.23 -6.35
CA MET A 88 -10.54 -0.64 -6.61
C MET A 88 -9.81 -0.93 -5.29
N ILE A 89 -10.01 -0.10 -4.27
CA ILE A 89 -9.44 -0.31 -2.93
C ILE A 89 -10.03 -1.57 -2.28
N GLU A 90 -11.34 -1.76 -2.36
CA GLU A 90 -12.02 -2.94 -1.80
C GLU A 90 -11.60 -4.23 -2.53
N SER A 91 -11.49 -4.20 -3.86
CA SER A 91 -10.99 -5.36 -4.62
C SER A 91 -9.52 -5.67 -4.31
N LEU A 92 -8.68 -4.66 -4.08
CA LEU A 92 -7.30 -4.83 -3.62
C LEU A 92 -7.24 -5.47 -2.24
N CYS A 93 -8.08 -5.01 -1.31
CA CYS A 93 -8.21 -5.57 0.04
C CYS A 93 -8.65 -7.03 0.00
N ALA A 94 -9.67 -7.34 -0.82
CA ALA A 94 -10.16 -8.70 -0.99
C ALA A 94 -9.05 -9.62 -1.53
N LYS A 95 -8.31 -9.17 -2.55
CA LYS A 95 -7.22 -9.96 -3.14
C LYS A 95 -6.06 -10.17 -2.16
N ALA A 96 -5.71 -9.14 -1.38
CA ALA A 96 -4.70 -9.25 -0.33
C ALA A 96 -5.11 -10.32 0.70
N GLY A 97 -6.36 -10.27 1.18
CA GLY A 97 -6.89 -11.24 2.13
C GLY A 97 -6.90 -12.66 1.58
N GLU A 98 -7.34 -12.85 0.33
CA GLU A 98 -7.32 -14.16 -0.36
C GLU A 98 -5.92 -14.77 -0.40
N LEU A 99 -4.91 -13.98 -0.80
CA LEU A 99 -3.53 -14.44 -0.93
C LEU A 99 -2.89 -14.78 0.42
N ILE A 100 -3.22 -14.05 1.49
CA ILE A 100 -2.69 -14.29 2.84
C ILE A 100 -3.37 -15.51 3.52
N LEU A 101 -4.63 -15.82 3.17
CA LEU A 101 -5.41 -16.90 3.78
C LEU A 101 -5.18 -18.28 3.15
N GLN A 102 -4.29 -18.41 2.17
CA GLN A 102 -4.05 -19.69 1.52
C GLN A 102 -3.52 -20.75 2.52
N LYS A 103 -4.09 -21.96 2.43
CA LYS A 103 -3.92 -23.07 3.39
C LYS A 103 -2.46 -23.53 3.61
N SER A 104 -1.53 -23.14 2.75
CA SER A 104 -0.11 -23.48 2.86
C SER A 104 0.64 -22.71 3.96
N ASP A 105 0.03 -21.66 4.51
CA ASP A 105 0.74 -20.68 5.32
C ASP A 105 0.46 -20.87 6.83
N LYS A 106 1.26 -21.73 7.47
CA LYS A 106 1.16 -22.08 8.90
C LYS A 106 1.75 -21.03 9.84
N GLU A 107 2.40 -19.99 9.32
CA GLU A 107 3.06 -18.99 10.15
C GLU A 107 2.08 -17.92 10.64
N HIS A 108 2.16 -17.65 11.94
CA HIS A 108 1.33 -16.65 12.63
C HIS A 108 1.92 -15.23 12.59
N ASP A 109 3.22 -15.11 12.32
CA ASP A 109 3.94 -13.84 12.24
C ASP A 109 4.08 -13.40 10.77
N LEU A 110 4.30 -12.11 10.50
CA LEU A 110 4.78 -11.64 9.21
C LEU A 110 6.29 -11.86 9.06
N GLY A 111 7.02 -11.98 10.17
CA GLY A 111 8.48 -12.10 10.17
C GLY A 111 9.15 -10.80 9.70
N VAL A 112 10.47 -10.85 9.52
CA VAL A 112 11.25 -9.68 9.08
C VAL A 112 10.86 -9.28 7.65
N ASP A 113 10.83 -10.25 6.73
CA ASP A 113 10.54 -10.00 5.31
C ASP A 113 9.12 -9.45 5.11
N GLY A 114 8.12 -10.02 5.76
CA GLY A 114 6.75 -9.54 5.66
C GLY A 114 6.57 -8.13 6.24
N ASN A 115 7.22 -7.82 7.36
CA ASN A 115 7.18 -6.47 7.92
C ASN A 115 7.90 -5.46 7.02
N PHE A 116 9.02 -5.84 6.42
CA PHE A 116 9.75 -5.01 5.48
C PHE A 116 8.92 -4.73 4.22
N VAL A 117 8.44 -5.79 3.57
CA VAL A 117 7.59 -5.70 2.37
C VAL A 117 6.34 -4.88 2.62
N PHE A 118 5.65 -5.10 3.75
CA PHE A 118 4.50 -4.28 4.11
C PHE A 118 4.86 -2.80 4.20
N SER A 119 5.95 -2.47 4.91
CA SER A 119 6.35 -1.08 5.15
C SER A 119 6.70 -0.36 3.85
N VAL A 120 7.47 -1.01 2.97
CA VAL A 120 7.83 -0.48 1.65
C VAL A 120 6.57 -0.27 0.80
N ALA A 121 5.69 -1.25 0.73
CA ALA A 121 4.45 -1.17 -0.02
C ALA A 121 3.53 -0.06 0.50
N PHE A 122 3.43 0.09 1.83
CA PHE A 122 2.63 1.12 2.48
C PHE A 122 3.11 2.53 2.16
N LEU A 123 4.42 2.79 2.30
CA LEU A 123 4.98 4.12 2.04
C LEU A 123 4.86 4.50 0.56
N ASN A 124 5.03 3.52 -0.33
CA ASN A 124 4.95 3.67 -1.79
C ASN A 124 3.56 3.35 -2.38
N ALA A 125 2.53 3.33 -1.54
CA ALA A 125 1.20 2.85 -1.93
C ALA A 125 0.63 3.56 -3.17
N ARG A 126 0.86 4.87 -3.33
CA ARG A 126 0.43 5.61 -4.53
C ARG A 126 1.01 5.03 -5.82
N LYS A 127 2.34 4.83 -5.86
CA LYS A 127 3.04 4.29 -7.03
C LYS A 127 2.48 2.92 -7.38
N TYR A 128 2.44 2.02 -6.39
CA TYR A 128 2.03 0.64 -6.63
C TYR A 128 0.54 0.48 -6.90
N PHE A 129 -0.33 1.29 -6.30
CA PHE A 129 -1.76 1.31 -6.64
C PHE A 129 -1.96 1.56 -8.15
N TRP A 130 -1.24 2.54 -8.69
CA TRP A 130 -1.30 2.85 -10.12
C TRP A 130 -0.57 1.83 -11.00
N THR A 131 0.50 1.19 -10.53
CA THR A 131 1.09 0.03 -11.22
C THR A 131 0.07 -1.12 -11.35
N ILE A 132 -0.68 -1.38 -10.28
CA ILE A 132 -1.64 -2.49 -10.19
C ILE A 132 -2.88 -2.26 -11.05
N PHE A 133 -3.39 -1.04 -11.11
CA PHE A 133 -4.63 -0.75 -11.85
C PHE A 133 -4.39 -0.09 -13.22
N GLY A 134 -3.16 0.34 -13.49
CA GLY A 134 -2.84 1.23 -14.60
C GLY A 134 -3.29 2.66 -14.28
N LYS A 135 -2.39 3.64 -14.42
CA LYS A 135 -2.81 5.04 -14.48
C LYS A 135 -3.83 5.16 -15.61
N LYS A 136 -5.06 5.58 -15.32
CA LYS A 136 -5.77 6.41 -16.31
C LYS A 136 -4.89 7.66 -16.44
N ASN A 137 -4.50 8.01 -17.66
CA ASN A 137 -3.66 9.17 -17.96
C ASN A 137 -4.04 10.37 -17.08
N ILE A 138 -3.24 10.60 -16.05
CA ILE A 138 -3.17 11.86 -15.32
C ILE A 138 -1.69 12.20 -15.49
N GLU A 139 -1.49 13.20 -16.34
CA GLU A 139 -0.21 13.68 -16.82
C GLU A 139 0.80 13.76 -15.67
N GLU A 140 1.94 13.13 -15.89
CA GLU A 140 3.09 13.19 -15.00
C GLU A 140 3.63 14.61 -15.01
N THR A 141 3.25 15.41 -14.02
CA THR A 141 4.05 16.58 -13.66
C THR A 141 5.26 16.05 -12.91
N GLU A 142 6.33 15.79 -13.68
CA GLU A 142 7.70 15.71 -13.20
C GLU A 142 7.96 16.89 -12.24
N PRO A 143 8.55 16.68 -11.06
CA PRO A 143 9.07 17.79 -10.28
C PRO A 143 10.23 18.40 -11.09
N ILE A 144 10.05 19.65 -11.52
CA ILE A 144 11.11 20.45 -12.13
C ILE A 144 12.22 20.56 -11.07
N GLU A 145 13.40 20.02 -11.40
CA GLU A 145 14.64 20.28 -10.67
C GLU A 145 14.90 21.79 -10.74
N GLU A 146 14.81 22.50 -9.61
CA GLU A 146 15.40 23.83 -9.52
C GLU A 146 16.92 23.68 -9.44
N GLU A 147 17.57 23.70 -10.60
CA GLU A 147 18.95 24.15 -10.72
C GLU A 147 19.03 25.59 -10.18
N SER A 148 19.58 25.76 -8.98
CA SER A 148 20.14 27.05 -8.58
C SER A 148 21.62 27.08 -8.94
N GLN A 149 21.92 27.41 -10.20
CA GLN A 149 23.16 28.08 -10.58
C GLN A 149 22.94 29.60 -10.56
N ASP A 150 23.98 30.31 -10.11
CA ASP A 150 24.34 31.73 -10.27
C ASP A 150 24.71 32.30 -8.87
N VAL A 151 25.99 32.37 -8.47
CA VAL A 151 27.09 33.18 -9.03
C VAL A 151 26.71 34.64 -9.24
N VAL A 152 26.90 35.47 -8.21
CA VAL A 152 27.64 36.76 -8.27
C VAL A 152 28.34 36.98 -6.94
#